data_AF-Q5C292-F1
#
_entry.id   AF-Q5C292-F1
#
_cell.length_a   1.000
_cell.length_b   1.000
_cell.length_c   1.000
_cell.angle_alpha   90.00
_cell.angle_beta   90.00
_cell.angle_gamma   90.00
#
_symmetry.space_group_name_H-M   'P 1'
#
loop_
_entity.id
_entity.type
_entity.pdbx_description
1 polymer ?
#
loop_
_entity_poly.entity_id
_entity_poly.type
_entity_poly.pdbx_seq_one_letter_code
_entity_poly.pdbx_strand_id
1 'polypeptide(L)'
;YLCYFPVSVLRKLKDPNYKLFKYPTTSHRHATEIQLVLLDHGLYDTLPCDKRKALCKMYQAILDSNEVMMKEASSLLGVEDWSTFGEIILQRPWRRQTIRLPSQLSEADKAYLRATAMEHFDRVMSVLEQMPRPMLLFIRNLNLIRSICRSHGDPIDRHSLMIDSAVLGSKITTSYSGKLIPLSWKDKLEVNIKLGQYRWKLKYEALCLWVQSLIYQLLYSVGQAPDIKELTSLYTAAAPKSLSTSI
;
A
#
# COMPACT_ATOMS: atom_id res chain seq x y z
N TYR A 1 17.68 -0.19 7.19
CA TYR A 1 16.93 0.96 6.62
C TYR A 1 15.94 1.53 7.65
N LEU A 2 16.46 1.85 8.84
CA LEU A 2 15.73 2.57 9.87
C LEU A 2 15.75 4.07 9.54
N CYS A 3 14.58 4.70 9.64
CA CYS A 3 14.42 6.15 9.79
C CYS A 3 14.71 7.01 8.55
N TYR A 4 13.80 7.02 7.57
CA TYR A 4 13.47 8.28 6.89
C TYR A 4 12.20 8.86 7.53
N PHE A 5 12.42 9.79 8.46
CA PHE A 5 11.38 10.47 9.23
C PHE A 5 10.50 11.37 8.35
N PRO A 6 9.16 11.44 8.55
CA PRO A 6 8.27 12.29 7.78
C PRO A 6 8.07 13.64 8.49
N VAL A 7 9.18 14.33 8.79
CA VAL A 7 9.12 15.73 9.28
C VAL A 7 8.45 16.64 8.22
N SER A 8 8.41 16.18 6.97
CA SER A 8 7.82 16.89 5.84
C SER A 8 6.30 16.99 5.87
N VAL A 9 5.59 15.98 6.35
CA VAL A 9 4.12 15.97 6.43
C VAL A 9 3.64 17.00 7.45
N LEU A 10 4.26 17.03 8.63
CA LEU A 10 3.92 17.97 9.71
C LEU A 10 4.20 19.42 9.30
N ARG A 11 5.25 19.66 8.50
CA ARG A 11 5.55 20.97 7.92
C ARG A 11 4.57 21.35 6.80
N LYS A 12 4.08 20.41 5.98
CA LYS A 12 3.00 20.65 4.99
C LYS A 12 1.68 21.08 5.64
N LEU A 13 1.37 20.50 6.80
CA LEU A 13 0.19 20.88 7.59
C LEU A 13 0.32 22.27 8.22
N LYS A 14 1.55 22.76 8.40
CA LYS A 14 1.85 24.09 8.97
C LYS A 14 1.99 25.17 7.89
N ASP A 15 2.53 24.81 6.73
CA ASP A 15 2.70 25.68 5.56
C ASP A 15 2.17 24.97 4.29
N PRO A 16 1.08 25.46 3.68
CA PRO A 16 0.52 24.89 2.45
C PRO A 16 1.50 24.84 1.28
N ASN A 17 2.51 25.72 1.26
CA ASN A 17 3.53 25.80 0.21
C ASN A 17 4.73 24.88 0.47
N TYR A 18 4.80 24.27 1.66
CA TYR A 18 5.91 23.38 2.00
C TYR A 18 5.98 22.18 1.04
N LYS A 19 7.16 21.85 0.51
CA LYS A 19 7.34 20.69 -0.38
C LYS A 19 7.46 19.41 0.46
N LEU A 20 6.53 18.45 0.27
CA LEU A 20 6.47 17.16 1.00
C LEU A 20 7.72 16.29 0.81
N PHE A 21 8.45 16.50 -0.27
CA PHE A 21 9.74 15.89 -0.54
C PHE A 21 10.79 17.02 -0.52
N LYS A 22 11.66 16.99 0.48
CA LYS A 22 12.91 17.78 0.48
C LYS A 22 14.05 16.82 0.20
N TYR A 23 14.94 17.23 -0.70
CA TYR A 23 16.15 16.51 -1.04
C TYR A 23 17.05 16.31 0.19
N PRO A 24 17.84 15.22 0.28
CA PRO A 24 18.94 15.16 1.22
C PRO A 24 19.89 16.31 0.90
N THR A 25 20.00 17.27 1.81
CA THR A 25 20.82 18.46 1.64
C THR A 25 22.29 18.06 1.49
N THR A 26 22.80 18.04 0.27
CA THR A 26 24.24 18.12 0.04
C THR A 26 24.66 19.55 0.39
N SER A 27 25.66 19.65 1.25
CA SER A 27 26.12 20.90 1.88
C SER A 27 26.92 21.80 0.90
N HIS A 28 26.46 21.94 -0.34
CA HIS A 28 27.07 22.81 -1.34
C HIS A 28 26.15 24.00 -1.64
N ARG A 29 26.68 25.20 -1.39
CA ARG A 29 26.04 26.52 -1.59
C ARG A 29 25.56 26.81 -3.03
N HIS A 30 25.72 25.87 -3.96
CA HIS A 30 25.36 26.00 -5.39
C HIS A 30 24.64 24.76 -5.97
N ALA A 31 24.16 23.83 -5.15
CA ALA A 31 23.42 22.68 -5.67
C ALA A 31 22.03 23.13 -6.19
N THR A 32 21.78 22.95 -7.49
CA THR A 32 20.47 23.17 -8.10
C THR A 32 19.46 22.21 -7.48
N GLU A 33 18.27 22.72 -7.15
CA GLU A 33 17.19 21.88 -6.62
C GLU A 33 16.81 20.84 -7.69
N ILE A 34 16.71 19.56 -7.29
CA ILE A 34 16.12 18.53 -8.16
C ILE A 34 14.65 18.91 -8.40
N GLN A 35 14.29 19.08 -9.66
CA GLN A 35 12.93 19.40 -10.09
C GLN A 35 12.31 18.20 -10.80
N LEU A 36 11.09 17.86 -10.40
CA LEU A 36 10.24 16.91 -11.13
C LEU A 36 9.28 17.73 -11.98
N VAL A 37 9.52 17.76 -13.28
CA VAL A 37 8.64 18.43 -14.25
C VAL A 37 7.77 17.36 -14.91
N LEU A 38 6.46 17.46 -14.71
CA LEU A 38 5.49 16.60 -15.40
C LEU A 38 5.18 17.23 -16.75
N LEU A 39 5.45 16.50 -17.83
CA LEU A 39 5.23 16.98 -19.20
C LEU A 39 3.91 16.48 -19.79
N ASP A 40 3.50 15.27 -19.39
CA ASP A 40 2.27 14.64 -19.86
C ASP A 40 1.13 14.84 -18.85
N HIS A 41 0.00 15.34 -19.37
CA HIS A 41 -1.20 15.70 -18.63
C HIS A 41 -2.46 15.03 -19.21
N GLY A 42 -2.32 14.03 -20.11
CA GLY A 42 -3.42 13.51 -20.92
C GLY A 42 -4.44 12.60 -20.21
N LEU A 43 -4.09 12.00 -19.07
CA LEU A 43 -4.95 11.03 -18.35
C LEU A 43 -5.36 11.49 -16.94
N TYR A 44 -5.79 12.74 -16.81
CA TYR A 44 -6.38 13.19 -15.55
C TYR A 44 -7.83 12.75 -15.39
N ASP A 45 -8.13 12.32 -14.17
CA ASP A 45 -9.47 11.99 -13.74
C ASP A 45 -9.67 12.46 -12.30
N THR A 46 -10.93 12.68 -11.92
CA THR A 46 -11.31 13.17 -10.60
C THR A 46 -12.13 12.13 -9.86
N LEU A 47 -11.71 11.82 -8.64
CA LEU A 47 -12.49 10.96 -7.75
C LEU A 47 -13.40 11.84 -6.87
N PRO A 48 -14.73 11.62 -6.87
CA PRO A 48 -15.64 12.37 -6.02
C PRO A 48 -15.22 12.34 -4.55
N CYS A 49 -15.50 13.43 -3.81
CA CYS A 49 -15.01 13.61 -2.44
C CYS A 49 -15.38 12.44 -1.51
N ASP A 50 -16.61 11.94 -1.63
CA ASP A 50 -17.11 10.84 -0.78
C ASP A 50 -16.41 9.53 -1.11
N LYS A 51 -16.20 9.23 -2.40
CA LYS A 51 -15.46 8.04 -2.86
C LYS A 51 -13.99 8.11 -2.44
N ARG A 52 -13.37 9.29 -2.53
CA ARG A 52 -12.00 9.53 -2.05
C ARG A 52 -11.89 9.32 -0.54
N LYS A 53 -12.87 9.82 0.24
CA LYS A 53 -12.93 9.59 1.69
C LYS A 53 -13.16 8.12 2.03
N ALA A 54 -13.98 7.41 1.26
CA ALA A 54 -14.17 5.97 1.39
C ALA A 54 -12.85 5.20 1.14
N LEU A 55 -12.08 5.57 0.12
CA LEU A 55 -10.75 4.99 -0.11
C LEU A 55 -9.80 5.26 1.06
N CYS A 56 -9.76 6.49 1.58
CA CYS A 56 -8.98 6.82 2.77
C CYS A 56 -9.42 6.01 4.00
N LYS A 57 -10.72 5.78 4.17
CA LYS A 57 -11.29 4.96 5.24
C LYS A 57 -10.87 3.49 5.08
N MET A 58 -10.84 2.97 3.84
CA MET A 58 -10.38 1.61 3.55
C MET A 58 -8.93 1.37 3.99
N TYR A 59 -8.00 2.27 3.64
CA TYR A 59 -6.60 2.16 4.06
C TYR A 59 -6.43 2.17 5.59
N GLN A 60 -7.18 3.02 6.29
CA GLN A 60 -7.17 3.07 7.75
C GLN A 60 -7.74 1.77 8.35
N ALA A 61 -8.87 1.29 7.82
CA ALA A 61 -9.53 0.08 8.28
C ALA A 61 -8.66 -1.18 8.09
N ILE A 62 -7.93 -1.28 6.98
CA ILE A 62 -6.95 -2.34 6.74
C ILE A 62 -5.87 -2.33 7.82
N LEU A 63 -5.28 -1.17 8.08
CA LEU A 63 -4.23 -1.06 9.09
C LEU A 63 -4.77 -1.41 10.48
N ASP A 64 -6.00 -1.02 10.79
CA ASP A 64 -6.68 -1.35 12.04
C ASP A 64 -7.17 -2.79 12.11
N SER A 65 -7.04 -3.58 11.02
CA SER A 65 -7.63 -4.91 10.89
C SER A 65 -9.13 -4.93 11.20
N ASN A 66 -9.83 -3.83 10.90
CA ASN A 66 -11.24 -3.64 11.21
C ASN A 66 -12.11 -4.01 10.00
N GLU A 67 -12.52 -5.28 9.95
CA GLU A 67 -13.30 -5.84 8.84
C GLU A 67 -14.65 -5.13 8.64
N VAL A 68 -15.31 -4.70 9.73
CA VAL A 68 -16.59 -3.98 9.65
C VAL A 68 -16.40 -2.66 8.89
N MET A 69 -15.35 -1.91 9.24
CA MET A 69 -15.01 -0.65 8.57
C MET A 69 -14.51 -0.86 7.15
N MET A 70 -13.81 -1.97 6.87
CA MET A 70 -13.41 -2.35 5.51
C MET A 70 -14.63 -2.61 4.63
N LYS A 71 -15.61 -3.37 5.13
CA LYS A 71 -16.86 -3.66 4.42
C LYS A 71 -17.64 -2.39 4.13
N GLU A 72 -17.76 -1.49 5.11
CA GLU A 72 -18.45 -0.21 4.92
C GLU A 72 -17.72 0.70 3.90
N ALA A 73 -16.39 0.81 4.00
CA ALA A 73 -15.61 1.60 3.06
C ALA A 73 -15.67 1.05 1.62
N SER A 74 -15.63 -0.28 1.48
CA SER A 74 -15.74 -0.98 0.20
C SER A 74 -17.13 -0.78 -0.42
N SER A 75 -18.21 -0.91 0.37
CA SER A 75 -19.57 -0.71 -0.14
C SER A 75 -19.81 0.73 -0.59
N LEU A 76 -19.24 1.72 0.11
CA LEU A 76 -19.26 3.12 -0.33
C LEU A 76 -18.55 3.33 -1.67
N LEU A 77 -17.61 2.47 -2.05
CA LEU A 77 -16.99 2.45 -3.37
C LEU A 77 -17.77 1.63 -4.39
N GLY A 78 -18.81 0.89 -3.97
CA GLY A 78 -19.60 0.02 -4.85
C GLY A 78 -19.02 -1.39 -5.00
N VAL A 79 -18.09 -1.79 -4.12
CA VAL A 79 -17.41 -3.09 -4.18
C VAL A 79 -17.86 -3.98 -3.02
N GLU A 80 -18.33 -5.18 -3.34
CA GLU A 80 -18.85 -6.14 -2.35
C GLU A 80 -17.74 -6.95 -1.67
N ASP A 81 -16.79 -7.47 -2.45
CA ASP A 81 -15.65 -8.24 -1.94
C ASP A 81 -14.56 -7.32 -1.38
N TRP A 82 -14.81 -6.82 -0.18
CA TRP A 82 -13.93 -5.92 0.56
C TRP A 82 -12.55 -6.51 0.84
N SER A 83 -12.43 -7.84 0.95
CA SER A 83 -11.16 -8.51 1.20
C SER A 83 -10.27 -8.42 -0.05
N THR A 84 -10.78 -8.88 -1.20
CA THR A 84 -10.05 -8.82 -2.48
C THR A 84 -9.77 -7.37 -2.87
N PHE A 85 -10.71 -6.46 -2.62
CA PHE A 85 -10.47 -5.04 -2.82
C PHE A 85 -9.29 -4.52 -2.00
N GLY A 86 -9.19 -4.91 -0.73
CA GLY A 86 -8.05 -4.61 0.13
C GLY A 86 -6.72 -5.11 -0.45
N GLU A 87 -6.70 -6.33 -1.00
CA GLU A 87 -5.50 -6.90 -1.63
C GLU A 87 -5.08 -6.15 -2.89
N ILE A 88 -6.05 -5.74 -3.71
CA ILE A 88 -5.81 -4.95 -4.93
C ILE A 88 -5.18 -3.60 -4.57
N ILE A 89 -5.75 -2.85 -3.62
CA ILE A 89 -5.24 -1.51 -3.26
C ILE A 89 -3.92 -1.55 -2.47
N LEU A 90 -3.62 -2.67 -1.81
CA LEU A 90 -2.33 -2.88 -1.17
C LEU A 90 -1.30 -3.51 -2.12
N GLN A 91 -1.73 -4.14 -3.21
CA GLN A 91 -0.90 -4.98 -4.08
C GLN A 91 -0.17 -6.11 -3.32
N ARG A 92 -0.79 -6.59 -2.24
CA ARG A 92 -0.33 -7.70 -1.40
C ARG A 92 -1.50 -8.21 -0.54
N PRO A 93 -1.44 -9.44 -0.01
CA PRO A 93 -2.42 -9.93 0.95
C PRO A 93 -2.55 -8.95 2.13
N TRP A 94 -3.78 -8.55 2.45
CA TRP A 94 -4.04 -7.63 3.56
C TRP A 94 -3.92 -8.34 4.92
N ARG A 95 -4.30 -9.63 4.95
CA ARG A 95 -4.09 -10.55 6.08
C ARG A 95 -2.99 -11.54 5.72
N ARG A 96 -2.05 -11.74 6.64
CA ARG A 96 -1.08 -12.84 6.51
C ARG A 96 -1.79 -14.14 6.82
N GLN A 97 -1.97 -14.97 5.80
CA GLN A 97 -2.27 -16.38 6.01
C GLN A 97 -0.95 -17.10 6.23
N THR A 98 -0.84 -17.85 7.31
CA THR A 98 0.23 -18.82 7.52
C THR A 98 -0.01 -19.98 6.55
N ILE A 99 0.45 -19.83 5.32
CA ILE A 99 0.45 -20.94 4.37
C ILE A 99 1.49 -21.94 4.87
N ARG A 100 1.03 -23.03 5.48
CA ARG A 100 1.86 -24.20 5.80
C ARG A 100 2.05 -24.98 4.50
N LEU A 101 3.08 -24.63 3.73
CA LEU A 101 3.47 -25.44 2.58
C LEU A 101 4.23 -26.67 3.07
N PRO A 102 3.84 -27.89 2.66
CA PRO A 102 4.65 -29.08 2.90
C PRO A 102 5.99 -28.96 2.17
N SER A 103 7.01 -29.68 2.64
CA SER A 103 8.37 -29.64 2.09
C SER A 103 8.47 -30.11 0.64
N GLN A 104 7.48 -30.87 0.15
CA GLN A 104 7.38 -31.26 -1.25
C GLN A 104 5.91 -31.13 -1.70
N LEU A 105 5.69 -30.48 -2.84
CA LEU A 105 4.37 -30.32 -3.45
C LEU A 105 4.12 -31.44 -4.47
N SER A 106 3.08 -32.24 -4.22
CA SER A 106 2.55 -33.23 -5.16
C SER A 106 2.00 -32.56 -6.43
N GLU A 107 1.80 -33.32 -7.51
CA GLU A 107 1.07 -32.82 -8.68
C GLU A 107 -0.36 -32.39 -8.35
N ALA A 108 -1.00 -33.10 -7.40
CA ALA A 108 -2.31 -32.72 -6.87
C ALA A 108 -2.26 -31.35 -6.18
N ASP A 109 -1.22 -31.08 -5.38
CA ASP A 109 -1.04 -29.80 -4.69
C ASP A 109 -0.82 -28.67 -5.71
N LYS A 110 -0.05 -28.94 -6.78
CA LYS A 110 0.15 -27.98 -7.88
C LYS A 110 -1.15 -27.70 -8.62
N ALA A 111 -1.99 -28.71 -8.88
CA ALA A 111 -3.29 -28.52 -9.51
C ALA A 111 -4.23 -27.69 -8.62
N TYR A 112 -4.26 -27.97 -7.31
CA TYR A 112 -5.02 -27.20 -6.32
C TYR A 112 -4.56 -25.73 -6.25
N LEU A 113 -3.25 -25.48 -6.21
CA LEU A 113 -2.70 -24.12 -6.21
C LEU A 113 -3.08 -23.34 -7.48
N ARG A 114 -3.06 -23.98 -8.65
CA ARG A 114 -3.51 -23.35 -9.90
C ARG A 114 -5.00 -23.01 -9.86
N ALA A 115 -5.84 -23.93 -9.40
CA ALA A 115 -7.27 -23.69 -9.26
C ALA A 115 -7.56 -22.52 -8.30
N THR A 116 -6.84 -22.47 -7.17
CA THR A 116 -6.93 -21.37 -6.19
C THR A 116 -6.51 -20.03 -6.81
N ALA A 117 -5.45 -20.03 -7.62
CA ALA A 117 -4.98 -18.83 -8.32
C ALA A 117 -5.98 -18.35 -9.40
N MET A 118 -6.66 -19.26 -10.08
CA MET A 118 -7.72 -18.91 -11.05
C MET A 118 -8.94 -18.29 -10.34
N GLU A 119 -9.40 -18.90 -9.25
CA GLU A 119 -10.50 -18.34 -8.45
C GLU A 119 -10.16 -16.94 -7.92
N HIS A 120 -8.92 -16.74 -7.46
CA HIS A 120 -8.44 -15.42 -7.03
C HIS A 120 -8.48 -14.41 -8.18
N PHE A 121 -8.06 -14.80 -9.38
CA PHE A 121 -8.11 -13.94 -10.56
C PHE A 121 -9.55 -13.54 -10.91
N ASP A 122 -10.49 -14.47 -10.89
CA ASP A 122 -11.90 -14.20 -11.18
C ASP A 122 -12.50 -13.22 -10.15
N ARG A 123 -12.15 -13.37 -8.87
CA ARG A 123 -12.53 -12.42 -7.82
C ARG A 123 -11.94 -11.03 -8.06
N VAL A 124 -10.69 -10.95 -8.46
CA VAL A 124 -10.04 -9.66 -8.80
C VAL A 124 -10.75 -8.99 -9.97
N MET A 125 -11.09 -9.72 -11.03
CA MET A 125 -11.83 -9.18 -12.18
C MET A 125 -13.20 -8.64 -11.76
N SER A 126 -13.95 -9.41 -10.97
CA SER A 126 -15.26 -8.97 -10.43
C SER A 126 -15.15 -7.67 -9.62
N VAL A 127 -14.13 -7.54 -8.77
CA VAL A 127 -13.90 -6.29 -8.01
C VAL A 127 -13.57 -5.11 -8.92
N LEU A 128 -12.74 -5.31 -9.95
CA LEU A 128 -12.38 -4.25 -10.90
C LEU A 128 -13.58 -3.81 -11.74
N GLU A 129 -14.52 -4.70 -12.04
CA GLU A 129 -15.76 -4.36 -12.75
C GLU A 129 -16.73 -3.53 -11.90
N GLN A 130 -16.79 -3.78 -10.60
CA GLN A 130 -17.68 -3.10 -9.66
C GLN A 130 -17.22 -1.68 -9.28
N MET A 131 -15.91 -1.44 -9.25
CA MET A 131 -15.37 -0.19 -8.73
C MET A 131 -15.68 1.02 -9.63
N PRO A 132 -15.65 2.26 -9.09
CA PRO A 132 -15.87 3.46 -9.88
C PRO A 132 -14.79 3.59 -10.96
N ARG A 133 -15.15 3.97 -12.19
CA ARG A 133 -14.20 4.07 -13.32
C ARG A 133 -12.91 4.85 -12.99
N PRO A 134 -12.93 6.01 -12.28
CA PRO A 134 -11.70 6.72 -11.91
C PRO A 134 -10.73 5.90 -11.05
N MET A 135 -11.24 4.92 -10.29
CA MET A 135 -10.40 4.03 -9.49
C MET A 135 -9.55 3.08 -10.35
N LEU A 136 -9.96 2.74 -11.58
CA LEU A 136 -9.16 1.91 -12.47
C LEU A 136 -7.84 2.60 -12.85
N LEU A 137 -7.90 3.91 -13.11
CA LEU A 137 -6.72 4.73 -13.35
C LEU A 137 -5.86 4.84 -12.08
N PHE A 138 -6.47 4.94 -10.91
CA PHE A 138 -5.75 4.88 -9.63
C PHE A 138 -4.99 3.56 -9.44
N ILE A 139 -5.63 2.40 -9.69
CA ILE A 139 -4.97 1.08 -9.61
C ILE A 139 -3.85 0.96 -10.62
N ARG A 140 -4.07 1.41 -11.87
CA ARG A 140 -3.03 1.44 -12.91
C ARG A 140 -1.83 2.27 -12.45
N ASN A 141 -2.07 3.47 -11.93
CA ASN A 141 -1.02 4.34 -11.41
C ASN A 141 -0.26 3.69 -10.24
N LEU A 142 -0.97 3.02 -9.32
CA LEU A 142 -0.34 2.30 -8.21
C LEU A 142 0.58 1.18 -8.72
N ASN A 143 0.19 0.46 -9.78
CA ASN A 143 1.03 -0.56 -10.44
C ASN A 143 2.25 0.05 -11.11
N LEU A 144 2.08 1.13 -11.88
CA LEU A 144 3.19 1.82 -12.54
C LEU A 144 4.22 2.35 -11.54
N ILE A 145 3.77 3.02 -10.48
CA ILE A 145 4.66 3.52 -9.42
C ILE A 145 5.37 2.37 -8.71
N ARG A 146 4.69 1.25 -8.45
CA ARG A 146 5.34 0.05 -7.89
C ARG A 146 6.43 -0.47 -8.80
N SER A 147 6.17 -0.59 -10.10
CA SER A 147 7.14 -1.08 -11.09
C SER A 147 8.38 -0.18 -11.15
N ILE A 148 8.18 1.14 -11.15
CA ILE A 148 9.28 2.13 -11.07
C ILE A 148 10.04 1.99 -9.75
N CYS A 149 9.38 1.95 -8.59
CA CYS A 149 10.08 1.76 -7.32
C CYS A 149 10.93 0.48 -7.32
N ARG A 150 10.41 -0.60 -7.90
CA ARG A 150 11.11 -1.89 -8.00
C ARG A 150 12.35 -1.82 -8.90
N SER A 151 12.27 -1.13 -10.04
CA SER A 151 13.44 -0.93 -10.91
C SER A 151 14.56 -0.12 -10.23
N HIS A 152 14.21 0.65 -9.21
CA HIS A 152 15.13 1.43 -8.37
C HIS A 152 15.49 0.76 -7.03
N GLY A 153 15.17 -0.54 -6.84
CA GLY A 153 15.56 -1.29 -5.64
C GLY A 153 14.68 -1.02 -4.40
N ASP A 154 13.42 -0.64 -4.61
CA ASP A 154 12.40 -0.40 -3.58
C ASP A 154 12.84 0.56 -2.45
N PRO A 155 13.26 1.80 -2.77
CA PRO A 155 13.83 2.72 -1.79
C PRO A 155 12.80 3.32 -0.80
N ILE A 156 11.50 3.15 -1.05
CA ILE A 156 10.42 3.83 -0.33
C ILE A 156 9.44 2.81 0.25
N ASP A 157 9.10 2.96 1.54
CA ASP A 157 7.96 2.28 2.15
C ASP A 157 6.64 2.92 1.68
N ARG A 158 6.13 2.45 0.53
CA ARG A 158 4.87 2.93 -0.04
C ARG A 158 3.68 2.69 0.89
N HIS A 159 3.67 1.62 1.67
CA HIS A 159 2.51 1.30 2.50
C HIS A 159 2.34 2.34 3.61
N SER A 160 3.43 2.66 4.32
CA SER A 160 3.44 3.72 5.32
C SER A 160 3.06 5.08 4.71
N LEU A 161 3.57 5.40 3.52
CA LEU A 161 3.24 6.64 2.81
C LEU A 161 1.74 6.72 2.43
N MET A 162 1.15 5.62 1.97
CA MET A 162 -0.27 5.57 1.60
C MET A 162 -1.17 5.68 2.83
N ILE A 163 -0.79 5.08 3.95
CA ILE A 163 -1.48 5.23 5.24
C ILE A 163 -1.44 6.70 5.70
N ASP A 164 -0.26 7.33 5.69
CA ASP A 164 -0.10 8.74 6.05
C ASP A 164 -0.99 9.63 5.15
N SER A 165 -1.00 9.35 3.85
CA SER A 165 -1.83 10.05 2.86
C SER A 165 -3.32 9.81 3.09
N ALA A 166 -3.72 8.61 3.53
CA ALA A 166 -5.12 8.27 3.82
C ALA A 166 -5.63 8.99 5.08
N VAL A 167 -4.83 9.09 6.14
CA VAL A 167 -5.21 9.84 7.35
C VAL A 167 -5.39 11.31 7.01
N LEU A 168 -4.46 11.92 6.28
CA LEU A 168 -4.57 13.31 5.83
C LEU A 168 -5.77 13.50 4.90
N GLY A 169 -5.87 12.63 3.89
CA GLY A 169 -6.94 12.65 2.90
C GLY A 169 -8.32 12.55 3.53
N SER A 170 -8.48 11.80 4.62
CA SER A 170 -9.79 11.69 5.29
C SER A 170 -10.33 13.03 5.83
N LYS A 171 -9.45 13.98 6.15
CA LYS A 171 -9.81 15.29 6.70
C LYS A 171 -9.75 16.44 5.69
N ILE A 172 -8.93 16.30 4.65
CA ILE A 172 -8.84 17.29 3.58
C ILE A 172 -10.18 17.40 2.86
N THR A 173 -10.65 18.64 2.69
CA THR A 173 -11.85 18.98 1.92
C THR A 173 -11.50 20.08 0.91
N THR A 174 -12.14 20.02 -0.25
CA THR A 174 -11.93 20.97 -1.35
C THR A 174 -13.15 21.86 -1.47
N SER A 175 -12.94 23.15 -1.70
CA SER A 175 -14.01 24.11 -2.05
C SER A 175 -14.58 23.81 -3.44
N TYR A 176 -15.75 24.37 -3.77
CA TYR A 176 -16.36 24.31 -5.10
C TYR A 176 -15.41 24.83 -6.21
N SER A 177 -14.48 25.72 -5.86
CA SER A 177 -13.45 26.26 -6.76
C SER A 177 -12.21 25.37 -6.94
N GLY A 178 -12.18 24.16 -6.37
CA GLY A 178 -11.01 23.27 -6.43
C GLY A 178 -9.89 23.62 -5.45
N LYS A 179 -10.02 24.71 -4.68
CA LYS A 179 -9.03 25.11 -3.67
C LYS A 179 -9.14 24.27 -2.40
N LEU A 180 -8.00 23.86 -1.85
CA LEU A 180 -7.89 23.14 -0.58
C LEU A 180 -8.31 24.04 0.59
N ILE A 181 -9.24 23.56 1.41
CA ILE A 181 -9.64 24.25 2.63
C ILE A 181 -8.61 23.91 3.74
N PRO A 182 -8.04 24.91 4.43
CA PRO A 182 -7.09 24.65 5.51
C PRO A 182 -7.75 23.86 6.65
N LEU A 183 -7.03 22.89 7.19
CA LEU A 183 -7.50 22.07 8.30
C LEU A 183 -7.70 22.89 9.58
N SER A 184 -8.77 22.61 10.31
CA SER A 184 -8.99 23.15 11.66
C SER A 184 -7.90 22.64 12.62
N TRP A 185 -7.63 23.39 13.68
CA TRP A 185 -6.66 22.97 14.71
C TRP A 185 -7.02 21.62 15.33
N LYS A 186 -8.33 21.34 15.50
CA LYS A 186 -8.84 20.05 16.00
C LYS A 186 -8.49 18.92 15.04
N ASP A 187 -8.73 19.11 13.75
CA ASP A 187 -8.39 18.12 12.72
C ASP A 187 -6.88 17.90 12.64
N LYS A 188 -6.07 18.97 12.74
CA LYS A 188 -4.61 18.85 12.78
C LYS A 188 -4.15 18.01 13.98
N LEU A 189 -4.73 18.24 15.15
CA LEU A 189 -4.42 17.48 16.35
C LEU A 189 -4.80 16.01 16.18
N GLU A 190 -6.03 15.73 15.72
CA GLU A 190 -6.52 14.36 15.50
C GLU A 190 -5.64 13.62 14.48
N VAL A 191 -5.30 14.26 13.36
CA VAL A 191 -4.39 13.72 12.35
C VAL A 191 -3.04 13.38 12.96
N ASN A 192 -2.43 14.30 13.71
CA ASN A 192 -1.11 14.06 14.32
C ASN A 192 -1.15 12.89 15.33
N ILE A 193 -2.20 12.80 16.14
CA ILE A 193 -2.38 11.70 17.09
C ILE A 193 -2.52 10.37 16.33
N LYS A 194 -3.42 10.30 15.35
CA LYS A 194 -3.63 9.08 14.54
C LYS A 194 -2.37 8.65 13.79
N LEU A 195 -1.67 9.59 13.14
CA LEU A 195 -0.40 9.31 12.47
C LEU A 195 0.64 8.77 13.46
N GLY A 196 0.72 9.36 14.66
CA GLY A 196 1.60 8.86 15.73
C GLY A 196 1.29 7.42 16.12
N GLN A 197 0.01 7.11 16.35
CA GLN A 197 -0.46 5.76 16.68
C GLN A 197 -0.13 4.75 15.58
N TYR A 198 -0.45 5.06 14.32
CA TYR A 198 -0.19 4.17 13.18
C TYR A 198 1.30 3.94 12.92
N ARG A 199 2.13 4.97 13.05
CA ARG A 199 3.58 4.81 12.95
C ARG A 199 4.13 3.91 14.06
N TRP A 200 3.62 4.05 15.27
CA TRP A 200 3.98 3.15 16.38
C TRP A 200 3.56 1.71 16.08
N LYS A 201 2.33 1.51 15.60
CA LYS A 201 1.82 0.20 15.21
C LYS A 201 2.69 -0.46 14.13
N LEU A 202 2.99 0.27 13.05
CA LEU A 202 3.86 -0.23 11.97
C LEU A 202 5.27 -0.57 12.46
N LYS A 203 5.84 0.25 13.35
CA LYS A 203 7.15 -0.04 13.97
C LYS A 203 7.11 -1.29 14.84
N TYR A 204 6.04 -1.45 15.62
CA TYR A 204 5.84 -2.64 16.44
C TYR A 204 5.71 -3.90 15.57
N GLU A 205 4.90 -3.87 14.52
CA GLU A 205 4.78 -4.99 13.57
C GLU A 205 6.10 -5.31 12.87
N ALA A 206 6.87 -4.29 12.48
CA ALA A 206 8.20 -4.46 11.89
C ALA A 206 9.19 -5.07 12.89
N LEU A 207 9.12 -4.69 14.17
CA LEU A 207 9.91 -5.28 15.23
C LEU A 207 9.55 -6.75 15.44
N CYS A 208 8.26 -7.09 15.51
CA CYS A 208 7.81 -8.48 15.62
C CYS A 208 8.28 -9.32 14.43
N LEU A 209 8.19 -8.79 13.21
CA LEU A 209 8.70 -9.43 12.00
C LEU A 209 10.21 -9.67 12.06
N TRP A 210 10.96 -8.68 12.53
CA TRP A 210 12.39 -8.80 12.67
C TRP A 210 12.76 -9.89 13.69
N VAL A 211 12.07 -9.94 14.84
CA VAL A 211 12.24 -11.02 15.83
C VAL A 211 11.89 -12.38 15.22
N GLN A 212 10.78 -12.49 14.49
CA GLN A 212 10.40 -13.72 13.77
C GLN A 212 11.48 -14.14 12.77
N SER A 213 12.06 -13.19 12.03
CA SER A 213 13.16 -13.46 11.11
C SER A 213 14.40 -13.98 11.82
N LEU A 214 14.73 -13.45 13.00
CA LEU A 214 15.84 -13.96 13.80
C LEU A 214 15.59 -15.38 14.29
N ILE A 215 14.40 -15.66 14.80
CA ILE A 215 13.99 -17.02 15.22
C ILE A 215 14.08 -17.97 14.03
N TYR A 216 13.61 -17.55 12.85
CA TYR A 216 13.70 -18.36 11.64
C TYR A 216 15.15 -18.66 11.24
N GLN A 217 16.04 -17.66 11.31
CA GLN A 217 17.47 -17.85 11.03
C GLN A 217 18.12 -18.83 12.01
N LEU A 218 17.75 -18.78 13.29
CA LEU A 218 18.20 -19.74 14.29
C LEU A 218 17.70 -21.16 13.97
N LEU A 219 16.40 -21.32 13.67
CA LEU A 219 15.83 -22.62 13.30
C LEU A 219 16.45 -23.19 12.02
N TYR A 220 16.71 -22.33 11.03
CA TYR A 220 17.42 -22.71 9.80
C TYR A 220 18.85 -23.19 10.11
N SER A 221 19.58 -22.51 11.01
CA SER A 221 20.93 -22.93 11.41
C SER A 221 20.96 -24.29 12.11
N VAL A 222 19.85 -24.68 12.75
CA VAL A 222 19.66 -25.99 13.40
C VAL A 222 19.13 -27.04 12.41
N GLY A 223 18.84 -26.66 11.16
CA GLY A 223 18.33 -27.56 10.11
C GLY A 223 16.84 -27.90 10.23
N GLN A 224 16.08 -27.16 11.04
CA GLN A 224 14.65 -27.39 11.27
C GLN A 224 13.72 -26.53 10.41
N ALA A 225 14.27 -25.61 9.59
CA ALA A 225 13.49 -24.77 8.68
C ALA A 225 13.94 -24.95 7.21
N PRO A 226 13.00 -24.98 6.24
CA PRO A 226 13.32 -25.10 4.82
C PRO A 226 14.03 -23.85 4.26
N ASP A 227 14.70 -23.95 3.12
CA ASP A 227 15.33 -22.79 2.48
C ASP A 227 14.27 -21.81 1.94
N ILE A 228 14.46 -20.53 2.23
CA ILE A 228 13.58 -19.46 1.75
C ILE A 228 13.61 -19.39 0.21
N LYS A 229 14.76 -19.66 -0.42
CA LYS A 229 14.89 -19.63 -1.88
C LYS A 229 14.04 -20.69 -2.57
N GLU A 230 13.91 -21.86 -1.94
CA GLU A 230 13.07 -22.96 -2.41
C GLU A 230 11.58 -22.60 -2.30
N LEU A 231 11.16 -22.03 -1.17
CA LEU A 231 9.78 -21.53 -1.01
C LEU A 231 9.43 -20.44 -2.04
N THR A 232 10.38 -19.56 -2.32
CA THR A 232 10.18 -18.45 -3.27
C THR A 232 10.06 -18.97 -4.71
N SER A 233 10.83 -19.98 -5.10
CA SER A 233 10.76 -20.59 -6.43
C SER A 233 9.48 -21.40 -6.65
N LEU A 234 8.95 -22.04 -5.60
CA LEU A 234 7.66 -22.74 -5.65
C LEU A 234 6.49 -21.76 -5.82
N TYR A 235 6.53 -20.62 -5.12
CA TYR A 235 5.52 -19.58 -5.27
C TYR A 235 5.53 -18.95 -6.68
N THR A 236 6.70 -18.62 -7.22
CA THR A 236 6.80 -18.05 -8.57
C THR A 236 6.42 -19.05 -9.67
N ALA A 237 6.67 -20.36 -9.46
CA ALA A 237 6.23 -21.41 -10.37
C ALA A 237 4.71 -21.67 -10.33
N ALA A 238 4.05 -21.37 -9.21
CA ALA A 238 2.61 -21.51 -9.03
C ALA A 238 1.80 -20.31 -9.56
N ALA A 239 2.43 -19.13 -9.69
CA ALA A 239 1.76 -17.93 -10.19
C ALA A 239 1.49 -18.04 -11.72
N PRO A 240 0.27 -17.74 -12.20
CA PRO A 240 -0.04 -17.79 -13.62
C PRO A 240 0.79 -16.76 -14.42
N LYS A 241 1.37 -17.20 -15.55
CA LYS A 241 2.21 -16.38 -16.47
C LYS A 241 1.53 -15.11 -17.00
N SER A 242 0.19 -15.02 -16.92
CA SER A 242 -0.55 -13.82 -17.31
C SER A 242 -0.24 -12.61 -16.42
N LEU A 243 0.07 -12.82 -15.13
CA LEU A 243 0.44 -11.74 -14.22
C LEU A 243 1.87 -11.22 -14.43
N SER A 244 2.78 -12.00 -15.04
CA SER A 244 4.16 -11.54 -15.31
C SER A 244 4.28 -10.74 -16.61
N THR A 245 3.26 -10.77 -17.46
CA THR A 245 3.26 -10.13 -18.79
C THR A 245 2.33 -8.93 -18.89
N SER A 246 1.46 -8.69 -17.89
CA SER A 246 0.53 -7.57 -17.86
C SER A 246 0.60 -6.71 -16.58
N ILE A 247 1.70 -6.81 -15.83
CA ILE A 247 2.02 -5.99 -14.64
C ILE A 247 3.37 -5.31 -14.78
#